data_AF-E9JCF0-F1
#
_entry.id   AF-E9JCF0-F1
#
_cell.length_a   1.000
_cell.length_b   1.000
_cell.length_c   1.000
_cell.angle_alpha   90.00
_cell.angle_beta   90.00
_cell.angle_gamma   90.00
#
_symmetry.space_group_name_H-M   'P 1'
#
loop_
_entity.id
_entity.type
_entity.pdbx_description
1 polymer ?
#
loop_
_entity_poly.entity_id
_entity_poly.type
_entity_poly.pdbx_seq_one_letter_code
_entity_poly.pdbx_strand_id
1 'polypeptide(L)'
;MKGKKGEKRTNTLCLTSIGTLEGETFALPEDFQDINFHTELAKTDTFRKVKKSITKRHQKRNVWIVLNEPLKEVYVDDSGNIQFADFLLEKKFEDPQPPEQASTTGGISKEDLQTILEKFFATERNQKKNLNKLAEKFVLDKFNNKTNNATQWMEFFENECKRWNLQKDEKKIDYFWKAQVQIGTAQCL
;
A
#
# COMPACT_ATOMS: atom_id res chain seq x y z
N MET A 1 -36.10 1.51 -42.57
CA MET A 1 -35.97 1.34 -41.11
C MET A 1 -34.61 0.71 -40.81
N LYS A 2 -33.66 1.47 -40.24
CA LYS A 2 -32.35 0.93 -39.86
C LYS A 2 -32.48 0.23 -38.50
N GLY A 3 -32.41 -1.09 -38.50
CA GLY A 3 -32.31 -1.87 -37.27
C GLY A 3 -31.00 -1.53 -36.56
N LYS A 4 -31.09 -0.95 -35.36
CA LYS A 4 -29.95 -0.84 -34.44
C LYS A 4 -29.50 -2.27 -34.11
N LYS A 5 -28.32 -2.66 -34.58
CA LYS A 5 -27.59 -3.84 -34.10
C LYS A 5 -27.51 -3.72 -32.59
N GLY A 6 -28.07 -4.70 -31.89
CA GLY A 6 -27.97 -4.80 -30.43
C GLY A 6 -26.50 -4.76 -30.02
N GLU A 7 -26.16 -3.79 -29.18
CA GLU A 7 -24.90 -3.76 -28.46
C GLU A 7 -24.82 -5.07 -27.68
N LYS A 8 -23.91 -5.96 -28.08
CA LYS A 8 -23.73 -7.24 -27.41
C LYS A 8 -23.36 -6.92 -25.96
N ARG A 9 -24.17 -7.42 -25.03
CA ARG A 9 -24.07 -7.18 -23.60
C ARG A 9 -22.79 -7.83 -23.05
N THR A 10 -21.63 -7.18 -23.17
CA THR A 10 -20.36 -7.70 -22.66
C THR A 10 -20.33 -7.51 -21.14
N ASN A 11 -20.40 -8.60 -20.38
CA ASN A 11 -20.08 -8.59 -18.95
C ASN A 11 -18.59 -8.96 -18.84
N THR A 12 -17.72 -7.97 -18.84
CA THR A 12 -16.28 -8.16 -18.64
C THR A 12 -16.01 -8.37 -17.15
N LEU A 13 -15.21 -9.40 -16.83
CA LEU A 13 -14.72 -9.62 -15.47
C LEU A 13 -13.38 -8.91 -15.33
N CYS A 14 -13.20 -8.21 -14.21
CA CYS A 14 -12.00 -7.43 -13.95
C CYS A 14 -11.38 -7.82 -12.61
N LEU A 15 -10.04 -7.90 -12.58
CA LEU A 15 -9.25 -7.90 -11.36
C LEU A 15 -8.85 -6.46 -11.05
N THR A 16 -9.43 -5.88 -10.01
CA THR A 16 -9.26 -4.44 -9.70
C THR A 16 -8.16 -4.16 -8.69
N SER A 17 -7.82 -5.15 -7.88
CA SER A 17 -6.83 -5.04 -6.81
C SER A 17 -6.37 -6.39 -6.31
N ILE A 18 -5.18 -6.42 -5.71
CA ILE A 18 -4.59 -7.58 -5.03
C ILE A 18 -4.47 -7.25 -3.55
N GLY A 19 -4.95 -8.16 -2.70
CA GLY A 19 -4.82 -8.05 -1.24
C GLY A 19 -3.75 -9.00 -0.71
N THR A 20 -2.98 -8.58 0.28
CA THR A 20 -2.02 -9.43 1.00
C THR A 20 -2.61 -9.94 2.31
N LEU A 21 -2.01 -10.99 2.88
CA LEU A 21 -2.41 -11.53 4.18
C LEU A 21 -2.22 -10.52 5.33
N GLU A 22 -1.37 -9.52 5.12
CA GLU A 22 -1.09 -8.43 6.06
C GLU A 22 -2.16 -7.33 6.00
N GLY A 23 -3.17 -7.48 5.15
CA GLY A 23 -4.28 -6.52 5.00
C GLY A 23 -3.97 -5.36 4.06
N GLU A 24 -2.83 -5.40 3.36
CA GLU A 24 -2.49 -4.39 2.37
C GLU A 24 -3.26 -4.64 1.07
N THR A 25 -3.66 -3.57 0.39
CA THR A 25 -4.34 -3.66 -0.90
C THR A 25 -3.58 -2.88 -1.95
N PHE A 26 -3.33 -3.49 -3.10
CA PHE A 26 -2.60 -2.91 -4.22
C PHE A 26 -3.53 -2.73 -5.42
N ALA A 27 -3.51 -1.55 -6.04
CA ALA A 27 -4.35 -1.24 -7.20
C ALA A 27 -3.76 -1.85 -8.48
N LEU A 28 -4.62 -2.43 -9.33
CA LEU A 28 -4.20 -2.70 -10.72
C LEU A 28 -4.47 -1.48 -11.60
N PRO A 29 -3.54 -1.12 -12.52
CA PRO A 29 -3.78 -0.07 -13.51
C PRO A 29 -4.99 -0.42 -14.38
N GLU A 30 -5.80 0.57 -14.74
CA GLU A 30 -7.09 0.38 -15.44
C GLU A 30 -6.95 -0.45 -16.72
N ASP A 31 -5.90 -0.20 -17.51
CA ASP A 31 -5.61 -0.88 -18.77
C ASP A 31 -5.33 -2.38 -18.60
N PHE A 32 -4.96 -2.80 -17.39
CA PHE A 32 -4.62 -4.18 -17.07
C PHE A 32 -5.67 -4.88 -16.21
N GLN A 33 -6.83 -4.27 -15.95
CA GLN A 33 -7.83 -4.89 -15.07
C GLN A 33 -8.61 -6.03 -15.73
N ASP A 34 -8.73 -6.06 -17.07
CA ASP A 34 -9.47 -7.11 -17.77
C ASP A 34 -8.85 -8.49 -17.47
N ILE A 35 -9.69 -9.47 -17.12
CA ILE A 35 -9.24 -10.82 -16.79
C ILE A 35 -8.44 -11.50 -17.92
N ASN A 36 -8.59 -11.05 -19.17
CA ASN A 36 -7.83 -11.59 -20.30
C ASN A 36 -6.32 -11.35 -20.17
N PHE A 37 -5.88 -10.37 -19.39
CA PHE A 37 -4.47 -10.16 -19.06
C PHE A 37 -3.97 -11.10 -17.95
N HIS A 38 -4.88 -11.66 -17.15
CA HIS A 38 -4.60 -12.47 -15.96
C HIS A 38 -4.73 -13.97 -16.26
N THR A 39 -4.00 -14.44 -17.27
CA THR A 39 -4.15 -15.79 -17.83
C THR A 39 -3.87 -16.89 -16.81
N GLU A 40 -2.82 -16.76 -16.00
CA GLU A 40 -2.48 -17.75 -14.97
C GLU A 40 -3.55 -17.81 -13.86
N LEU A 41 -4.08 -16.65 -13.45
CA LEU A 41 -5.19 -16.57 -12.51
C LEU A 41 -6.45 -17.25 -13.07
N ALA A 42 -6.74 -17.03 -14.35
CA ALA A 42 -7.91 -17.59 -15.01
C ALA A 42 -7.91 -19.13 -15.07
N LYS A 43 -6.73 -19.77 -15.00
CA LYS A 43 -6.59 -21.23 -14.95
C LYS A 43 -6.96 -21.83 -13.58
N THR A 44 -6.97 -21.02 -12.52
CA THR A 44 -7.18 -21.54 -11.16
C THR A 44 -8.61 -22.02 -10.92
N ASP A 45 -8.73 -23.08 -10.11
CA ASP A 45 -10.02 -23.60 -9.65
C ASP A 45 -10.83 -22.59 -8.85
N THR A 46 -10.13 -21.79 -8.04
CA THR A 46 -10.74 -20.71 -7.26
C THR A 46 -11.34 -19.66 -8.17
N PHE A 47 -10.61 -19.20 -9.19
CA PHE A 47 -11.16 -18.25 -10.16
C PHE A 47 -12.38 -18.83 -10.91
N ARG A 48 -12.34 -20.11 -11.30
CA ARG A 48 -13.50 -20.77 -11.93
C ARG A 48 -14.73 -20.75 -11.03
N LYS A 49 -14.58 -20.94 -9.72
CA LYS A 49 -15.67 -20.82 -8.73
C LYS A 49 -16.14 -19.37 -8.59
N VAL A 50 -15.23 -18.40 -8.55
CA VAL A 50 -15.56 -16.96 -8.51
C VAL A 50 -16.38 -16.56 -9.74
N LYS A 51 -15.94 -16.91 -10.94
CA LYS A 51 -16.62 -16.63 -12.21
C LYS A 51 -18.05 -17.18 -12.24
N LYS A 52 -18.29 -18.37 -11.68
CA LYS A 52 -19.65 -18.93 -11.54
C LYS A 52 -20.51 -18.20 -10.51
N SER A 53 -19.89 -17.62 -9.49
CA SER A 53 -20.57 -16.97 -8.36
C SER A 53 -20.94 -15.50 -8.60
N ILE A 54 -20.29 -14.86 -9.56
CA ILE A 54 -20.59 -13.49 -10.01
C ILE A 54 -21.67 -13.59 -11.10
N THR A 55 -22.91 -13.32 -10.73
CA THR A 55 -24.08 -13.50 -11.62
C THR A 55 -24.74 -12.19 -11.99
N LYS A 56 -24.48 -11.12 -11.23
CA LYS A 56 -25.04 -9.78 -11.43
C LYS A 56 -23.95 -8.80 -11.85
N ARG A 57 -24.35 -7.75 -12.60
CA ARG A 57 -23.47 -6.63 -12.93
C ARG A 57 -23.05 -5.89 -11.65
N HIS A 58 -21.83 -5.37 -11.66
CA HIS A 58 -21.21 -4.63 -10.54
C HIS A 58 -21.05 -5.43 -9.25
N GLN A 59 -21.33 -6.74 -9.26
CA GLN A 59 -21.07 -7.60 -8.12
C GLN A 59 -19.55 -7.79 -7.96
N LYS A 60 -19.06 -7.55 -6.75
CA LYS A 60 -17.66 -7.74 -6.37
C LYS A 60 -17.54 -8.95 -5.44
N ARG A 61 -16.37 -9.60 -5.45
CA ARG A 61 -16.01 -10.72 -4.57
C ARG A 61 -14.54 -10.60 -4.22
N ASN A 62 -14.24 -10.66 -2.93
CA ASN A 62 -12.88 -10.83 -2.44
C ASN A 62 -12.69 -12.31 -2.11
N VAL A 63 -11.62 -12.91 -2.60
CA VAL A 63 -11.29 -14.32 -2.33
C VAL A 63 -9.80 -14.46 -2.09
N TRP A 64 -9.45 -15.39 -1.21
CA TRP A 64 -8.06 -15.79 -1.02
C TRP A 64 -7.68 -16.87 -2.04
N ILE A 65 -6.55 -16.65 -2.70
CA ILE A 65 -5.96 -17.60 -3.65
C ILE A 65 -4.53 -17.87 -3.20
N VAL A 66 -4.20 -19.15 -3.09
CA VAL A 66 -2.82 -19.56 -2.79
C VAL A 66 -1.94 -19.25 -3.99
N LEU A 67 -0.85 -18.51 -3.78
CA LEU A 67 0.14 -18.23 -4.81
C LEU A 67 0.98 -19.49 -5.07
N ASN A 68 0.67 -20.20 -6.15
CA ASN A 68 1.56 -21.23 -6.69
C ASN A 68 2.69 -20.58 -7.51
N GLU A 69 3.70 -21.36 -7.89
CA GLU A 69 4.88 -20.85 -8.63
C GLU A 69 4.50 -19.99 -9.85
N PRO A 70 3.59 -20.41 -10.76
CA PRO A 70 3.21 -19.58 -11.91
C PRO A 70 2.55 -18.24 -11.54
N LEU A 71 1.73 -18.21 -10.49
CA LEU A 71 1.13 -16.95 -10.03
C LEU A 71 2.17 -16.07 -9.35
N LYS A 72 3.11 -16.67 -8.61
CA LYS A 72 4.15 -15.93 -7.92
C LYS A 72 5.00 -15.16 -8.93
N GLU A 73 5.46 -15.81 -10.01
CA GLU A 73 6.23 -15.16 -11.08
C GLU A 73 5.50 -13.96 -11.73
N VAL A 74 4.16 -14.03 -11.83
CA VAL A 74 3.36 -12.97 -12.45
C VAL A 74 3.10 -11.80 -11.50
N TYR A 75 2.81 -12.08 -10.23
CA TYR A 75 2.28 -11.09 -9.29
C TYR A 75 3.23 -10.64 -8.19
N VAL A 76 4.37 -11.32 -8.03
CA VAL A 76 5.35 -11.04 -6.97
C VAL A 76 6.75 -11.10 -7.56
N ASP A 77 7.54 -10.04 -7.36
CA ASP A 77 8.94 -10.04 -7.80
C ASP A 77 9.83 -10.87 -6.85
N ASP A 78 11.11 -11.02 -7.21
CA ASP A 78 12.09 -11.75 -6.39
C ASP A 78 12.32 -11.11 -5.00
N SER A 79 11.97 -9.83 -4.84
CA SER A 79 12.09 -9.08 -3.60
C SER A 79 10.81 -9.13 -2.75
N GLY A 80 9.75 -9.79 -3.22
CA GLY A 80 8.47 -9.89 -2.52
C GLY A 80 7.51 -8.72 -2.76
N ASN A 81 7.83 -7.80 -3.68
CA ASN A 81 6.93 -6.69 -4.02
C ASN A 81 5.79 -7.17 -4.93
N ILE A 82 4.62 -6.57 -4.78
CA ILE A 82 3.48 -6.87 -5.65
C ILE A 82 3.68 -6.17 -7.00
N GLN A 83 3.64 -6.94 -8.08
CA GLN A 83 3.85 -6.47 -9.45
C GLN A 83 2.79 -6.98 -10.42
N PHE A 84 2.74 -6.41 -11.62
CA PHE A 84 2.08 -6.99 -12.78
C PHE A 84 2.60 -6.35 -14.07
N ALA A 85 2.88 -7.15 -15.10
CA ALA A 85 3.32 -6.67 -16.42
C ALA A 85 4.49 -5.66 -16.36
N ASP A 86 5.51 -5.96 -15.55
CA ASP A 86 6.69 -5.11 -15.27
C ASP A 86 6.39 -3.78 -14.54
N PHE A 87 5.18 -3.62 -14.02
CA PHE A 87 4.81 -2.51 -13.13
C PHE A 87 4.80 -2.96 -11.68
N LEU A 88 5.45 -2.20 -10.80
CA LEU A 88 5.21 -2.29 -9.36
C LEU A 88 3.86 -1.66 -9.04
N LEU A 89 3.02 -2.37 -8.29
CA LEU A 89 1.68 -1.90 -7.98
C LEU A 89 1.69 -0.91 -6.82
N GLU A 90 0.86 0.12 -6.91
CA GLU A 90 0.71 1.11 -5.85
C GLU A 90 -0.19 0.55 -4.73
N LYS A 91 0.31 0.65 -3.49
CA LYS A 91 -0.48 0.38 -2.30
C LYS A 91 -1.58 1.43 -2.18
N LYS A 92 -2.83 0.97 -2.16
CA LYS A 92 -3.98 1.79 -1.78
C LYS A 92 -3.89 2.06 -0.30
N PHE A 93 -3.72 3.33 0.05
CA PHE A 93 -4.07 3.80 1.37
C PHE A 93 -5.60 3.86 1.41
N GLU A 94 -6.22 3.18 2.37
CA GLU A 94 -7.64 3.38 2.60
C GLU A 94 -7.86 4.85 2.97
N ASP A 95 -8.37 5.64 2.02
CA ASP A 95 -9.13 6.81 2.41
C ASP A 95 -10.32 6.30 3.24
N PRO A 96 -10.55 6.84 4.45
CA PRO A 96 -11.67 6.39 5.27
C PRO A 96 -12.95 6.53 4.45
N GLN A 97 -13.53 5.38 4.07
CA GLN A 97 -14.81 5.35 3.37
C GLN A 97 -15.83 6.17 4.17
N PRO A 98 -16.61 7.07 3.55
CA PRO A 98 -17.78 7.64 4.20
C PRO A 98 -18.65 6.47 4.65
N PRO A 99 -19.04 6.37 5.93
CA PRO A 99 -19.82 5.24 6.40
C PRO A 99 -21.14 5.22 5.65
N GLU A 100 -21.40 4.14 4.92
CA GLU A 100 -22.74 3.77 4.50
C GLU A 100 -23.61 3.72 5.76
N GLN A 101 -24.71 4.46 5.72
CA GLN A 101 -25.54 4.81 6.86
C GLN A 101 -26.09 3.56 7.55
N ALA A 102 -25.42 3.12 8.62
CA ALA A 102 -25.99 2.25 9.62
C ALA A 102 -26.59 3.12 10.72
N SER A 103 -27.91 3.23 10.71
CA SER A 103 -28.69 3.85 11.77
C SER A 103 -28.50 3.12 13.11
N THR A 104 -28.67 3.93 14.16
CA THR A 104 -29.09 3.61 15.54
C THR A 104 -28.06 3.19 16.60
N THR A 105 -27.79 4.19 17.46
CA THR A 105 -27.91 4.19 18.93
C THR A 105 -26.63 4.07 19.75
N GLY A 106 -26.23 5.20 20.35
CA GLY A 106 -25.50 5.24 21.62
C GLY A 106 -24.17 6.00 21.64
N GLY A 107 -24.23 7.32 21.90
CA GLY A 107 -23.14 8.11 22.50
C GLY A 107 -22.04 8.62 21.56
N ILE A 108 -21.65 9.87 21.77
CA ILE A 108 -20.65 10.69 21.04
C ILE A 108 -21.22 11.32 19.76
N SER A 109 -21.27 12.66 19.74
CA SER A 109 -21.71 13.43 18.58
C SER A 109 -20.69 13.31 17.44
N LYS A 110 -21.14 13.49 16.20
CA LYS A 110 -20.28 13.41 15.02
C LYS A 110 -19.16 14.47 15.08
N GLU A 111 -19.46 15.59 15.70
CA GLU A 111 -18.60 16.76 15.90
C GLU A 111 -17.48 16.45 16.92
N ASP A 112 -17.79 15.70 17.97
CA ASP A 112 -16.79 15.24 18.95
C ASP A 112 -15.81 14.25 18.30
N LEU A 113 -16.31 13.33 17.47
CA LEU A 113 -15.46 12.38 16.73
C LEU A 113 -14.57 13.09 15.71
N GLN A 114 -15.10 14.06 14.96
CA GLN A 114 -14.32 14.88 14.02
C GLN A 114 -13.21 15.64 14.76
N THR A 115 -13.51 16.23 15.91
CA THR A 115 -12.53 16.96 16.71
C THR A 115 -11.43 16.05 17.25
N ILE A 116 -11.76 14.82 17.66
CA ILE A 116 -10.79 13.83 18.13
C ILE A 116 -9.90 13.35 16.96
N LEU A 117 -10.50 13.08 15.79
CA LEU A 117 -9.78 12.69 14.58
C LEU A 117 -8.83 13.79 14.11
N GLU A 118 -9.28 15.04 14.05
CA GLU A 118 -8.42 16.17 13.68
C GLU A 118 -7.24 16.35 14.63
N LYS A 119 -7.46 16.22 15.95
CA LYS A 119 -6.40 16.26 16.96
C LYS A 119 -5.42 15.09 16.82
N PHE A 120 -5.90 13.91 16.45
CA PHE A 120 -5.05 12.74 16.21
C PHE A 120 -4.17 12.93 14.97
N PHE A 121 -4.75 13.34 13.84
CA PHE A 121 -4.00 13.62 12.62
C PHE A 121 -3.07 14.85 12.72
N ALA A 122 -3.43 15.85 13.53
CA ALA A 122 -2.56 16.98 13.80
C ALA A 122 -1.34 16.56 14.63
N THR A 123 -1.53 15.67 15.62
CA THR A 123 -0.44 15.09 16.42
C THR A 123 0.52 14.28 15.55
N GLU A 124 0.01 13.39 14.70
CA GLU A 124 0.83 12.59 13.77
C GLU A 124 1.60 13.46 12.77
N ARG A 125 0.95 14.47 12.16
CA ARG A 125 1.61 15.41 11.25
C ARG A 125 2.67 16.24 11.96
N ASN A 126 2.43 16.67 13.20
CA ASN A 126 3.41 17.44 13.99
C ASN A 126 4.59 16.57 14.45
N GLN A 127 4.37 15.29 14.74
CA GLN A 127 5.44 14.34 15.04
C GLN A 127 6.31 14.07 13.81
N LYS A 128 5.71 13.78 12.65
CA LYS A 128 6.44 13.59 11.38
C LYS A 128 7.23 14.84 10.97
N LYS A 129 6.63 16.03 11.08
CA LYS A 129 7.32 17.31 10.83
C LYS A 129 8.48 17.58 11.79
N ASN A 130 8.36 17.16 13.06
CA ASN A 130 9.47 17.25 14.01
C ASN A 130 10.61 16.31 13.65
N LEU A 131 10.32 15.08 13.21
CA LEU A 131 11.35 14.11 12.84
C LEU A 131 12.14 14.52 11.59
N ASN A 132 11.49 15.13 10.58
CA ASN A 132 12.21 15.64 9.40
C ASN A 132 13.15 16.79 9.77
N LYS A 133 12.69 17.74 10.59
CA LYS A 133 13.56 18.82 11.13
C LYS A 133 14.67 18.30 12.04
N LEU A 134 14.47 17.14 12.66
CA LEU A 134 15.46 16.50 13.52
C LEU A 134 16.53 15.82 12.68
N ALA A 135 16.14 15.16 11.59
CA ALA A 135 17.02 14.48 10.67
C ALA A 135 18.04 15.40 10.01
N GLU A 136 17.64 16.63 9.66
CA GLU A 136 18.54 17.68 9.13
C GLU A 136 19.63 18.11 10.13
N LYS A 137 19.44 17.84 11.43
CA LYS A 137 20.38 18.26 12.49
C LYS A 137 21.30 17.14 12.97
N PHE A 138 21.12 15.91 12.46
CA PHE A 138 22.09 14.85 12.66
C PHE A 138 23.26 15.09 11.73
N VAL A 139 24.47 15.07 12.28
CA VAL A 139 25.70 15.19 11.50
C VAL A 139 26.26 13.79 11.32
N LEU A 140 25.55 12.98 10.54
CA LEU A 140 25.92 11.59 10.27
C LEU A 140 26.02 11.38 8.76
N ASP A 141 27.22 11.06 8.29
CA ASP A 141 27.44 10.73 6.89
C ASP A 141 26.72 9.44 6.51
N LYS A 142 26.30 9.32 5.24
CA LYS A 142 25.76 8.06 4.71
C LYS A 142 26.76 6.94 4.94
N PHE A 143 26.25 5.78 5.35
CA PHE A 143 27.09 4.61 5.55
C PHE A 143 27.80 4.27 4.25
N ASN A 144 29.13 4.23 4.32
CA ASN A 144 29.97 3.82 3.22
C ASN A 144 31.09 2.96 3.78
N ASN A 145 31.17 1.72 3.31
CA ASN A 145 32.18 0.75 3.73
C ASN A 145 33.63 1.18 3.39
N LYS A 146 33.80 2.31 2.69
CA LYS A 146 35.11 2.91 2.39
C LYS A 146 35.63 3.85 3.49
N THR A 147 34.76 4.51 4.24
CA THR A 147 35.15 5.59 5.17
C THR A 147 34.95 5.22 6.63
N ASN A 148 33.94 4.40 6.97
CA ASN A 148 33.69 3.92 8.33
C ASN A 148 33.27 2.45 8.29
N ASN A 149 33.74 1.64 9.24
CA ASN A 149 33.21 0.29 9.41
C ASN A 149 31.82 0.33 10.07
N ALA A 150 31.05 -0.76 9.93
CA ALA A 150 29.67 -0.83 10.40
C ALA A 150 29.53 -0.53 11.91
N THR A 151 30.47 -1.00 12.72
CA THR A 151 30.47 -0.79 14.18
C THR A 151 30.63 0.69 14.53
N GLN A 152 31.60 1.37 13.91
CA GLN A 152 31.84 2.80 14.11
C GLN A 152 30.65 3.64 13.66
N TRP A 153 30.06 3.30 12.51
CA TRP A 153 28.89 4.00 12.00
C TRP A 153 27.68 3.84 12.93
N MET A 154 27.44 2.62 13.44
CA MET A 154 26.38 2.36 14.42
C MET A 154 26.61 3.10 15.73
N GLU A 155 27.86 3.20 16.21
CA GLU A 155 28.19 4.01 17.38
C GLU A 155 27.89 5.50 17.16
N PHE A 156 28.26 6.06 16.01
CA PHE A 156 27.94 7.45 15.68
C PHE A 156 26.42 7.68 15.61
N PHE A 157 25.68 6.76 14.98
CA PHE A 157 24.23 6.80 14.92
C PHE A 157 23.59 6.77 16.32
N GLU A 158 24.01 5.85 17.19
CA GLU A 158 23.49 5.73 18.55
C GLU A 158 23.85 6.94 19.41
N ASN A 159 25.05 7.51 19.24
CA ASN A 159 25.45 8.73 19.93
C ASN A 159 24.62 9.94 19.50
N GLU A 160 24.31 10.07 18.21
CA GLU A 160 23.40 11.10 17.74
C GLU A 160 21.97 10.86 18.26
N CYS A 161 21.49 9.60 18.26
CA CYS A 161 20.18 9.26 18.86
C CYS A 161 20.12 9.67 20.34
N LYS A 162 21.19 9.45 21.11
CA LYS A 162 21.30 9.91 22.50
C LYS A 162 21.32 11.44 22.60
N ARG A 163 22.11 12.12 21.75
CA ARG A 163 22.19 13.59 21.70
C ARG A 163 20.83 14.25 21.50
N TRP A 164 19.99 13.62 20.68
CA TRP A 164 18.64 14.08 20.35
C TRP A 164 17.54 13.46 21.22
N ASN A 165 17.92 12.74 22.28
CA ASN A 165 17.02 12.08 23.22
C ASN A 165 15.99 11.13 22.55
N LEU A 166 16.39 10.47 21.47
CA LEU A 166 15.62 9.43 20.78
C LEU A 166 15.79 8.09 21.51
N GLN A 167 15.00 7.91 22.57
CA GLN A 167 15.06 6.72 23.43
C GLN A 167 14.22 5.54 22.91
N LYS A 168 13.23 5.80 22.05
CA LYS A 168 12.32 4.76 21.55
C LYS A 168 12.86 4.13 20.27
N ASP A 169 12.98 2.80 20.27
CA ASP A 169 13.51 2.04 19.13
C ASP A 169 12.69 2.25 17.85
N GLU A 170 11.37 2.34 17.95
CA GLU A 170 10.50 2.65 16.80
C GLU A 170 10.90 3.95 16.09
N LYS A 171 11.30 4.98 16.86
CA LYS A 171 11.75 6.27 16.32
C LYS A 171 13.17 6.19 15.76
N LYS A 172 14.03 5.37 16.37
CA LYS A 172 15.38 5.11 15.85
C LYS A 172 15.31 4.38 14.51
N ILE A 173 14.43 3.38 14.40
CA ILE A 173 14.19 2.61 13.17
C ILE A 173 13.68 3.54 12.06
N ASP A 174 12.60 4.30 12.30
CA ASP A 174 12.08 5.28 11.33
C ASP A 174 13.15 6.27 10.86
N TYR A 175 14.00 6.72 11.78
CA TYR A 175 15.10 7.61 11.44
C TYR A 175 16.23 6.92 10.66
N PHE A 176 16.63 5.70 11.04
CA PHE A 176 17.64 4.90 10.35
C PHE A 176 17.25 4.70 8.88
N TRP A 177 15.98 4.37 8.62
CA TRP A 177 15.45 4.25 7.26
C TRP A 177 15.53 5.58 6.50
N LYS A 178 15.22 6.72 7.12
CA LYS A 178 15.29 8.03 6.46
C LYS A 178 16.70 8.53 6.20
N ALA A 179 17.66 8.23 7.07
CA ALA A 179 19.06 8.62 6.89
C ALA A 179 19.76 7.81 5.78
N GLN A 180 19.32 6.57 5.55
CA GLN A 180 19.89 5.68 4.54
C GLN A 180 19.13 5.70 3.21
N VAL A 181 17.81 5.86 3.25
CA VAL A 181 16.95 5.71 2.08
C VAL A 181 16.49 7.08 1.59
N GLN A 182 17.19 7.61 0.60
CA GLN A 182 16.62 8.60 -0.30
C GLN A 182 15.76 7.82 -1.30
N ILE A 183 14.51 7.52 -0.95
CA ILE A 183 13.54 7.01 -1.94
C ILE A 183 13.38 8.16 -2.93
N GLY A 184 13.99 8.04 -4.10
CA GLY A 184 13.72 8.95 -5.20
C GLY A 184 12.23 8.88 -5.48
N THR A 185 11.49 9.92 -5.12
CA THR A 185 10.16 10.13 -5.68
C THR A 185 10.34 10.39 -7.16
N ALA A 186 10.09 9.37 -7.98
CA ALA A 186 9.90 9.56 -9.41
C ALA A 186 8.58 10.31 -9.58
N GLN A 187 8.66 11.62 -9.82
CA GLN A 187 7.53 12.44 -10.16
C GLN A 187 7.67 12.74 -11.66
N CYS A 188 6.82 12.13 -12.48
CA CYS A 188 6.67 12.55 -13.87
C CYS A 188 6.00 13.94 -13.88
N LEU A 189 6.60 14.87 -14.63
CA LEU A 189 5.99 16.16 -15.00
C LEU A 189 5.03 15.98 -16.17
#